data_AF-A0A7W1QHV7-F1
#
_entry.id   AF-A0A7W1QHV7-F1
#
_cell.length_a   1.000
_cell.length_b   1.000
_cell.length_c   1.000
_cell.angle_alpha   90.00
_cell.angle_beta   90.00
_cell.angle_gamma   90.00
#
_symmetry.space_group_name_H-M   'P 1'
#
loop_
_entity.id
_entity.type
_entity.pdbx_description
1 polymer ?
#
loop_
_entity_poly.entity_id
_entity_poly.type
_entity_poly.pdbx_seq_one_letter_code
_entity_poly.pdbx_strand_id
1 'polypeptide(L)'
;MKKILSISLCVFCVGMFSSIPLRGAPLNDPILRSIDGLPFGIDKAKIEKMLWAIKELKNTQNGIIKVSALGEPDPSRSSITLTITFNGKKQDIKSLMELEKQIPTSQSPEKIELEKNLQLIRNYIGKINLLLLADAQGTEDIMMKLINEFCRNRNRHDSFLLNWKHDTEMELYNSAAISFKMLHAYSEDLMKFLADLVMSCPKALKAYNDSIKKPS
;
A
#
# COMPACT_ATOMS: atom_id res chain seq x y z
N MET A 1 14.95 -29.15 18.18
CA MET A 1 13.88 -28.38 18.84
C MET A 1 13.16 -27.53 17.80
N LYS A 2 11.92 -27.88 17.43
CA LYS A 2 11.10 -27.14 16.46
C LYS A 2 10.37 -26.01 17.20
N LYS A 3 10.77 -24.75 17.03
CA LYS A 3 9.98 -23.59 17.50
C LYS A 3 8.81 -23.41 16.54
N ILE A 4 7.60 -23.70 17.03
CA ILE A 4 6.33 -23.51 16.34
C ILE A 4 6.07 -22.00 16.26
N LEU A 5 5.84 -21.47 15.06
CA LEU A 5 5.33 -20.11 14.86
C LEU A 5 4.00 -19.99 15.60
N SER A 6 3.94 -19.16 16.65
CA SER A 6 2.70 -18.84 17.34
C SER A 6 1.95 -17.79 16.52
N ILE A 7 1.00 -18.23 15.70
CA ILE A 7 0.09 -17.36 14.96
C ILE A 7 -1.11 -17.11 15.86
N SER A 8 -1.18 -15.93 16.48
CA SER A 8 -2.37 -15.50 17.23
C SER A 8 -3.45 -15.06 16.24
N LEU A 9 -4.50 -15.87 16.10
CA LEU A 9 -5.60 -15.69 15.15
C LEU A 9 -6.70 -14.83 15.79
N CYS A 10 -6.69 -13.51 15.59
CA CYS A 10 -7.83 -12.65 15.92
C CYS A 10 -8.68 -12.41 14.66
N VAL A 11 -9.90 -12.96 14.65
CA VAL A 11 -10.93 -12.68 13.64
C VAL A 11 -11.70 -11.43 14.08
N PHE A 12 -11.48 -10.30 13.41
CA PHE A 12 -12.28 -9.09 13.60
C PHE A 12 -13.26 -8.92 12.44
N CYS A 13 -14.54 -8.73 12.76
CA CYS A 13 -15.58 -8.38 11.80
C CYS A 13 -15.33 -6.99 11.19
N VAL A 14 -15.69 -6.86 9.91
CA VAL A 14 -15.64 -5.64 9.10
C VAL A 14 -16.58 -4.60 9.71
N GLY A 15 -16.01 -3.57 10.35
CA GLY A 15 -16.76 -2.51 11.00
C GLY A 15 -16.08 -1.17 10.82
N MET A 16 -16.81 -0.25 10.17
CA MET A 16 -16.57 1.19 10.03
C MET A 16 -15.26 1.61 9.37
N PHE A 17 -15.36 2.05 8.11
CA PHE A 17 -14.39 2.96 7.49
C PHE A 17 -14.51 4.32 8.18
N SER A 18 -13.88 4.48 9.35
CA SER A 18 -13.64 5.79 9.93
C SER A 18 -12.81 6.63 8.95
N SER A 19 -13.20 7.88 8.77
CA SER A 19 -12.63 8.86 7.85
C SER A 19 -11.11 8.94 8.01
N ILE A 20 -10.37 8.34 7.07
CA ILE A 20 -8.93 8.57 6.95
C ILE A 20 -8.78 10.06 6.63
N PRO A 21 -8.15 10.88 7.50
CA PRO A 21 -7.92 12.28 7.18
C PRO A 21 -6.91 12.34 6.03
N LEU A 22 -7.42 12.51 4.81
CA LEU A 22 -6.59 12.73 3.63
C LEU A 22 -5.99 14.14 3.73
N ARG A 23 -4.68 14.21 3.99
CA ARG A 23 -3.89 15.44 3.81
C ARG A 23 -3.14 15.31 2.50
N GLY A 24 -3.80 15.70 1.41
CA GLY A 24 -3.24 15.63 0.06
C GLY A 24 -2.97 17.01 -0.53
N ALA A 25 -2.03 17.08 -1.47
CA ALA A 25 -1.85 18.19 -2.40
C ALA A 25 -2.49 17.75 -3.73
N PRO A 26 -3.68 18.27 -4.11
CA PRO A 26 -4.37 17.83 -5.31
C PRO A 26 -3.49 17.96 -6.56
N LEU A 27 -3.62 16.98 -7.44
CA LEU A 27 -3.06 16.97 -8.79
C LEU A 27 -3.95 17.85 -9.68
N ASN A 28 -3.33 18.60 -10.59
CA ASN A 28 -3.97 19.64 -11.38
C ASN A 28 -4.15 19.25 -12.85
N ASP A 29 -3.66 18.08 -13.26
CA ASP A 29 -3.79 17.61 -14.64
C ASP A 29 -5.25 17.64 -15.12
N PRO A 30 -5.54 18.31 -16.26
CA PRO A 30 -6.89 18.38 -16.82
C PRO A 30 -7.53 17.02 -17.07
N ILE A 31 -6.74 15.96 -17.29
CA ILE A 31 -7.26 14.62 -17.56
C ILE A 31 -8.10 14.09 -16.40
N LEU A 32 -7.74 14.43 -15.15
CA LEU A 32 -8.48 14.00 -13.97
C LEU A 32 -9.92 14.53 -13.98
N ARG A 33 -10.11 15.77 -14.43
CA ARG A 33 -11.45 16.37 -14.56
C ARG A 33 -12.29 15.67 -15.64
N SER A 34 -11.64 15.12 -16.66
CA SER A 34 -12.32 14.39 -17.73
C SER A 34 -12.71 12.97 -17.35
N ILE A 35 -12.06 12.37 -16.34
CA ILE A 35 -12.30 10.99 -15.91
C ILE A 35 -12.98 10.88 -14.53
N ASP A 36 -13.07 11.98 -13.77
CA ASP A 36 -13.70 12.02 -12.43
C ASP A 36 -15.21 11.74 -12.49
N GLY A 37 -15.61 10.66 -11.81
CA GLY A 37 -16.99 10.19 -11.70
C GLY A 37 -17.46 9.30 -12.84
N LEU A 38 -16.58 8.96 -13.80
CA LEU A 38 -16.93 8.11 -14.95
C LEU A 38 -16.62 6.63 -14.65
N PRO A 39 -17.48 5.67 -15.04
CA PRO A 39 -17.23 4.23 -14.81
C PRO A 39 -15.92 3.74 -15.44
N PHE A 40 -15.60 4.24 -16.63
CA PHE A 40 -14.34 3.96 -17.33
C PHE A 40 -13.16 4.84 -16.87
N GLY A 41 -13.45 5.85 -16.05
CA GLY A 41 -12.48 6.77 -15.46
C GLY A 41 -12.21 6.45 -13.99
N ILE A 42 -12.17 7.46 -13.13
CA ILE A 42 -12.09 7.29 -11.68
C ILE A 42 -13.50 7.38 -11.12
N ASP A 43 -14.07 6.26 -10.70
CA ASP A 43 -15.41 6.16 -10.13
C ASP A 43 -15.39 5.87 -8.63
N LYS A 44 -16.58 5.67 -8.04
CA LYS A 44 -16.72 5.29 -6.63
C LYS A 44 -15.87 4.04 -6.29
N ALA A 45 -15.91 3.00 -7.12
CA ALA A 45 -15.25 1.73 -6.83
C ALA A 45 -13.73 1.89 -6.78
N LYS A 46 -13.16 2.69 -7.70
CA LYS A 46 -11.73 3.01 -7.69
C LYS A 46 -11.34 3.85 -6.48
N ILE A 47 -12.15 4.82 -6.06
CA ILE A 47 -11.93 5.57 -4.81
C ILE A 47 -11.89 4.64 -3.60
N GLU A 48 -12.84 3.71 -3.50
CA GLU A 48 -12.89 2.71 -2.43
C GLU A 48 -11.62 1.85 -2.40
N LYS A 49 -11.18 1.34 -3.56
CA LYS A 49 -9.92 0.58 -3.68
C LYS A 49 -8.69 1.39 -3.27
N MET A 50 -8.59 2.64 -3.71
CA MET A 50 -7.47 3.53 -3.33
C MET A 50 -7.44 3.82 -1.83
N LEU A 51 -8.59 4.12 -1.22
CA LEU A 51 -8.70 4.34 0.23
C LEU A 51 -8.35 3.08 1.03
N TRP A 52 -8.80 1.91 0.55
CA TRP A 52 -8.41 0.63 1.13
C TRP A 52 -6.90 0.40 1.04
N ALA A 53 -6.28 0.66 -0.11
CA ALA A 53 -4.83 0.51 -0.29
C ALA A 53 -4.04 1.45 0.64
N ILE A 54 -4.45 2.72 0.76
CA ILE A 54 -3.86 3.67 1.71
C ILE A 54 -3.92 3.12 3.15
N LYS A 55 -5.08 2.56 3.54
CA LYS A 55 -5.26 1.97 4.87
C LYS A 55 -4.33 0.78 5.10
N GLU A 56 -4.23 -0.13 4.14
CA GLU A 56 -3.41 -1.35 4.29
C GLU A 56 -1.91 -1.06 4.23
N LEU A 57 -1.46 -0.11 3.40
CA LEU A 57 -0.09 0.38 3.43
C LEU A 57 0.25 1.00 4.80
N LYS A 58 -0.68 1.79 5.37
CA LYS A 58 -0.51 2.37 6.71
C LYS A 58 -0.50 1.30 7.81
N ASN A 59 -1.36 0.30 7.73
CA ASN A 59 -1.35 -0.84 8.65
C ASN A 59 0.00 -1.57 8.59
N THR A 60 0.48 -1.82 7.37
CA THR A 60 1.75 -2.53 7.13
C THR A 60 2.92 -1.75 7.70
N GLN A 61 2.95 -0.42 7.51
CA GLN A 61 3.95 0.45 8.14
C GLN A 61 3.94 0.34 9.67
N ASN A 62 2.77 0.13 10.30
CA ASN A 62 2.60 -0.05 11.74
C ASN A 62 2.78 -1.50 12.22
N GLY A 63 3.30 -2.39 11.38
CA GLY A 63 3.56 -3.78 11.75
C GLY A 63 2.35 -4.71 11.65
N ILE A 64 1.29 -4.32 10.93
CA ILE A 64 0.03 -5.05 10.85
C ILE A 64 -0.25 -5.43 9.40
N ILE A 65 -0.39 -6.73 9.12
CA ILE A 65 -0.72 -7.26 7.80
C ILE A 65 -2.07 -7.96 7.90
N LYS A 66 -3.01 -7.63 6.99
CA LYS A 66 -4.32 -8.28 6.93
C LYS A 66 -4.44 -9.13 5.69
N VAL A 67 -4.56 -10.45 5.87
CA VAL A 67 -4.68 -11.41 4.76
C VAL A 67 -5.97 -12.19 4.90
N SER A 68 -6.59 -12.54 3.77
CA SER A 68 -7.68 -13.51 3.75
C SER A 68 -7.20 -14.89 4.23
N ALA A 69 -8.13 -15.82 4.44
CA ALA A 69 -7.82 -17.22 4.75
C ALA A 69 -6.92 -17.89 3.69
N LEU A 70 -6.88 -17.35 2.46
CA LEU A 70 -6.01 -17.82 1.36
C LEU A 70 -4.63 -17.13 1.34
N GLY A 71 -4.32 -16.27 2.32
CA GLY A 71 -3.04 -15.57 2.38
C GLY A 71 -2.92 -14.39 1.41
N GLU A 72 -4.05 -13.84 0.95
CA GLU A 72 -4.09 -12.76 -0.02
C GLU A 72 -4.81 -11.54 0.56
N PRO A 73 -4.34 -10.30 0.30
CA PRO A 73 -5.11 -9.13 0.65
C PRO A 73 -6.40 -9.13 -0.16
N ASP A 74 -7.54 -9.07 0.54
CA ASP A 74 -8.86 -9.06 -0.09
C ASP A 74 -9.73 -8.02 0.63
N PRO A 75 -10.19 -6.96 -0.06
CA PRO A 75 -11.06 -5.95 0.53
C PRO A 75 -12.47 -6.50 0.87
N SER A 76 -12.86 -7.66 0.33
CA SER A 76 -14.23 -8.18 0.37
C SER A 76 -14.42 -9.34 1.37
N ARG A 77 -13.34 -9.88 1.95
CA ARG A 77 -13.38 -11.07 2.81
C ARG A 77 -12.96 -10.78 4.25
N SER A 78 -13.37 -11.66 5.16
CA SER A 78 -12.83 -11.69 6.52
C SER A 78 -11.32 -11.89 6.47
N SER A 79 -10.59 -11.02 7.17
CA SER A 79 -9.14 -11.02 7.19
C SER A 79 -8.60 -11.56 8.52
N ILE A 80 -7.58 -12.41 8.43
CA ILE A 80 -6.67 -12.75 9.51
C ILE A 80 -5.68 -11.60 9.67
N THR A 81 -5.52 -11.12 10.90
CA THR A 81 -4.51 -10.11 11.23
C THR A 81 -3.21 -10.77 11.65
N LEU A 82 -2.16 -10.56 10.88
CA LEU A 82 -0.79 -10.93 11.20
C LEU A 82 -0.07 -9.72 11.78
N THR A 83 0.66 -9.93 12.87
CA THR A 83 1.53 -8.91 13.45
C THR A 83 2.98 -9.26 13.11
N ILE A 84 3.71 -8.30 12.56
CA ILE A 84 5.13 -8.46 12.29
C ILE A 84 5.85 -8.43 13.64
N THR A 85 6.63 -9.48 13.91
CA THR A 85 7.36 -9.62 15.16
C THR A 85 8.84 -9.86 14.89
N PHE A 86 9.66 -9.41 15.83
CA PHE A 86 11.08 -9.69 15.87
C PHE A 86 11.46 -10.01 17.32
N ASN A 87 12.06 -11.17 17.57
CA ASN A 87 12.34 -11.66 18.93
C ASN A 87 11.10 -11.66 19.83
N GLY A 88 9.94 -12.03 19.27
CA GLY A 88 8.65 -12.11 19.99
C GLY A 88 8.02 -10.76 20.33
N LYS A 89 8.62 -9.63 19.92
CA LYS A 89 8.05 -8.28 20.10
C LYS A 89 7.46 -7.78 18.80
N LYS A 90 6.29 -7.14 18.86
CA LYS A 90 5.70 -6.43 17.72
C LYS A 90 6.67 -5.36 17.22
N GLN A 91 6.86 -5.27 15.90
CA GLN A 91 7.69 -4.27 15.24
C GLN A 91 6.89 -3.51 14.20
N ASP A 92 7.13 -2.21 14.08
CA ASP A 92 6.77 -1.42 12.90
C ASP A 92 7.92 -1.41 11.89
N ILE A 93 7.67 -0.94 10.66
CA ILE A 93 8.72 -0.94 9.62
C ILE A 93 9.92 -0.08 10.04
N LYS A 94 9.69 1.05 10.72
CA LYS A 94 10.78 1.93 11.18
C LYS A 94 11.71 1.23 12.17
N SER A 95 11.16 0.44 13.09
CA SER A 95 11.93 -0.34 14.05
C SER A 95 12.74 -1.42 13.35
N LEU A 96 12.15 -2.10 12.36
CA LEU A 96 12.88 -3.07 11.52
C LEU A 96 14.01 -2.44 10.71
N MET A 97 13.83 -1.19 10.23
CA MET A 97 14.89 -0.44 9.56
C MET A 97 16.08 -0.17 10.48
N GLU A 98 15.84 0.19 11.75
CA GLU A 98 16.93 0.42 12.70
C GLU A 98 17.63 -0.89 13.09
N LEU A 99 16.88 -1.98 13.27
CA LEU A 99 17.43 -3.31 13.51
C LEU A 99 18.30 -3.80 12.34
N GLU A 100 17.88 -3.55 11.10
CA GLU A 100 18.62 -3.91 9.89
C GLU A 100 20.01 -3.27 9.85
N LYS A 101 20.17 -2.04 10.36
CA LYS A 101 21.48 -1.35 10.44
C LYS A 101 22.39 -1.94 11.52
N GLN A 102 21.82 -2.52 12.58
CA GLN A 102 22.55 -2.97 13.76
C GLN A 102 23.06 -4.41 13.64
N ILE A 103 22.59 -5.17 12.66
CA ILE A 103 22.93 -6.59 12.49
C ILE A 103 23.92 -6.74 11.32
N PRO A 104 25.23 -6.88 11.59
CA PRO A 104 26.28 -6.85 10.56
C PRO A 104 26.49 -8.18 9.85
N THR A 105 26.04 -9.31 10.42
CA THR A 105 26.42 -10.66 9.94
C THR A 105 25.29 -11.33 9.16
N SER A 106 25.56 -11.66 7.89
CA SER A 106 24.58 -12.26 6.96
C SER A 106 24.05 -13.64 7.35
N GLN A 107 24.65 -14.33 8.34
CA GLN A 107 24.27 -15.68 8.74
C GLN A 107 23.72 -15.78 10.17
N SER A 108 23.50 -14.65 10.86
CA SER A 108 22.94 -14.70 12.21
C SER A 108 21.44 -15.09 12.17
N PRO A 109 20.92 -15.80 13.19
CA PRO A 109 19.49 -16.09 13.28
C PRO A 109 18.60 -14.84 13.18
N GLU A 110 19.06 -13.74 13.75
CA GLU A 110 18.42 -12.43 13.70
C GLU A 110 18.33 -11.89 12.27
N LYS A 111 19.40 -12.00 11.49
CA LYS A 111 19.39 -11.56 10.09
C LYS A 111 18.40 -12.37 9.26
N ILE A 112 18.35 -13.68 9.46
CA ILE A 112 17.40 -14.58 8.78
C ILE A 112 15.96 -14.20 9.13
N GLU A 113 15.66 -13.86 10.39
CA GLU A 113 14.33 -13.40 10.82
C GLU A 113 13.97 -12.05 10.18
N LEU A 114 14.91 -11.10 10.11
CA LEU A 114 14.71 -9.84 9.39
C LEU A 114 14.43 -10.06 7.90
N GLU A 115 15.18 -10.92 7.22
CA GLU A 115 14.97 -11.22 5.81
C GLU A 115 13.60 -11.86 5.56
N LYS A 116 13.14 -12.74 6.45
CA LYS A 116 11.78 -13.29 6.39
C LYS A 116 10.72 -12.21 6.54
N ASN A 117 10.88 -11.31 7.50
CA ASN A 117 9.97 -10.17 7.68
C ASN A 117 9.98 -9.25 6.46
N LEU A 118 11.16 -8.98 5.89
CA LEU A 118 11.31 -8.18 4.69
C LEU A 118 10.56 -8.81 3.52
N GLN A 119 10.76 -10.11 3.28
CA GLN A 119 10.08 -10.86 2.22
C GLN A 119 8.56 -10.88 2.41
N LEU A 120 8.09 -11.08 3.64
CA LEU A 120 6.66 -11.07 3.98
C LEU A 120 6.02 -9.72 3.63
N ILE A 121 6.63 -8.63 4.11
CA ILE A 121 6.13 -7.26 3.86
C ILE A 121 6.19 -6.94 2.37
N ARG A 122 7.31 -7.28 1.71
CA ARG A 122 7.49 -7.08 0.28
C ARG A 122 6.37 -7.76 -0.50
N ASN A 123 6.15 -9.05 -0.28
CA ASN A 123 5.11 -9.81 -0.95
C ASN A 123 3.72 -9.21 -0.71
N TYR A 124 3.44 -8.77 0.51
CA TYR A 124 2.14 -8.19 0.85
C TYR A 124 1.87 -6.88 0.11
N ILE A 125 2.82 -5.93 0.15
CA ILE A 125 2.71 -4.66 -0.58
C ILE A 125 2.67 -4.91 -2.10
N GLY A 126 3.44 -5.88 -2.60
CA GLY A 126 3.39 -6.27 -4.02
C GLY A 126 1.98 -6.71 -4.45
N LYS A 127 1.27 -7.47 -3.60
CA LYS A 127 -0.13 -7.83 -3.87
C LYS A 127 -1.07 -6.61 -3.85
N ILE A 128 -0.83 -5.63 -2.98
CA ILE A 128 -1.59 -4.36 -3.00
C ILE A 128 -1.37 -3.63 -4.33
N ASN A 129 -0.12 -3.54 -4.80
CA ASN A 129 0.19 -2.91 -6.09
C ASN A 129 -0.53 -3.62 -7.25
N LEU A 130 -0.51 -4.95 -7.30
CA LEU A 130 -1.17 -5.73 -8.35
C LEU A 130 -2.67 -5.44 -8.43
N LEU A 131 -3.33 -5.28 -7.28
CA LEU A 131 -4.75 -4.93 -7.23
C LEU A 131 -5.03 -3.52 -7.78
N LEU A 132 -4.10 -2.58 -7.59
CA LEU A 132 -4.20 -1.23 -8.16
C LEU A 132 -3.89 -1.22 -9.66
N LEU A 133 -2.92 -2.03 -10.10
CA LEU A 133 -2.48 -2.16 -11.48
C LEU A 133 -3.52 -2.80 -12.40
N ALA A 134 -4.27 -3.79 -11.89
CA ALA A 134 -5.27 -4.49 -12.69
C ALA A 134 -6.30 -3.52 -13.30
N ASP A 135 -6.57 -2.41 -12.62
CA ASP A 135 -7.48 -1.36 -13.09
C ASP A 135 -6.78 -0.28 -13.94
N ALA A 136 -5.44 -0.28 -13.99
CA ALA A 136 -4.63 0.73 -14.67
C ALA A 136 -4.14 0.31 -16.07
N GLN A 137 -4.45 -0.91 -16.51
CA GLN A 137 -4.02 -1.42 -17.82
C GLN A 137 -4.49 -0.48 -18.94
N GLY A 138 -3.56 -0.08 -19.82
CA GLY A 138 -3.83 0.87 -20.91
C GLY A 138 -3.93 2.34 -20.48
N THR A 139 -3.66 2.66 -19.22
CA THR A 139 -3.62 4.05 -18.70
C THR A 139 -2.22 4.48 -18.23
N GLU A 140 -1.19 3.72 -18.60
CA GLU A 140 0.20 3.92 -18.16
C GLU A 140 0.70 5.34 -18.40
N ASP A 141 0.49 5.90 -19.58
CA ASP A 141 0.90 7.27 -19.90
C ASP A 141 0.22 8.31 -19.01
N ILE A 142 -1.07 8.12 -18.72
CA ILE A 142 -1.85 8.98 -17.85
C ILE A 142 -1.28 8.90 -16.43
N MET A 143 -1.12 7.67 -15.95
CA MET A 143 -0.60 7.35 -14.65
C MET A 143 0.82 7.90 -14.41
N MET A 144 1.72 7.72 -15.38
CA MET A 144 3.07 8.27 -15.33
C MET A 144 3.08 9.80 -15.37
N LYS A 145 2.18 10.42 -16.13
CA LYS A 145 2.02 11.88 -16.13
C LYS A 145 1.62 12.40 -14.74
N LEU A 146 0.68 11.71 -14.09
CA LEU A 146 0.22 12.04 -12.73
C LEU A 146 1.32 11.81 -11.68
N ILE A 147 2.08 10.72 -11.78
CA ILE A 147 3.23 10.46 -10.89
C ILE A 147 4.32 11.52 -11.07
N ASN A 148 4.60 11.93 -12.30
CA ASN A 148 5.57 13.00 -12.56
C ASN A 148 5.11 14.33 -11.92
N GLU A 149 3.83 14.68 -12.05
CA GLU A 149 3.26 15.84 -11.36
C GLU A 149 3.40 15.71 -9.84
N PHE A 150 3.02 14.57 -9.26
CA PHE A 150 3.15 14.28 -7.84
C PHE A 150 4.60 14.46 -7.33
N CYS A 151 5.57 13.84 -8.02
CA CYS A 151 6.98 13.89 -7.64
C CYS A 151 7.52 15.31 -7.71
N ARG A 152 7.14 16.08 -8.73
CA ARG A 152 7.51 17.49 -8.86
C ARG A 152 6.90 18.34 -7.73
N ASN A 153 5.62 18.19 -7.45
CA ASN A 153 4.91 18.98 -6.43
C ASN A 153 5.47 18.76 -5.01
N ARG A 154 6.03 17.57 -4.74
CA ARG A 154 6.61 17.20 -3.44
C ARG A 154 8.14 17.20 -3.41
N ASN A 155 8.80 17.60 -4.49
CA ASN A 155 10.26 17.55 -4.64
C ASN A 155 10.85 16.16 -4.35
N ARG A 156 10.20 15.10 -4.88
CA ARG A 156 10.56 13.68 -4.72
C ARG A 156 11.06 13.08 -6.04
N HIS A 157 12.12 13.66 -6.59
CA HIS A 157 12.73 13.19 -7.85
C HIS A 157 13.42 11.82 -7.73
N ASP A 158 13.64 11.36 -6.50
CA ASP A 158 14.18 10.06 -6.12
C ASP A 158 13.10 9.00 -5.88
N SER A 159 11.82 9.31 -6.14
CA SER A 159 10.73 8.38 -5.84
C SER A 159 10.78 7.16 -6.77
N PHE A 160 10.66 5.97 -6.16
CA PHE A 160 10.53 4.71 -6.89
C PHE A 160 9.29 4.64 -7.79
N LEU A 161 8.26 5.45 -7.50
CA LEU A 161 7.08 5.57 -8.35
C LEU A 161 7.41 6.04 -9.76
N LEU A 162 8.51 6.78 -9.97
CA LEU A 162 8.94 7.21 -11.31
C LEU A 162 9.38 6.05 -12.21
N ASN A 163 9.62 4.87 -11.62
CA ASN A 163 9.93 3.64 -12.37
C ASN A 163 8.70 2.74 -12.56
N TRP A 164 7.50 3.25 -12.31
CA TRP A 164 6.27 2.46 -12.44
C TRP A 164 6.03 2.06 -13.90
N LYS A 165 5.93 0.76 -14.15
CA LYS A 165 5.71 0.17 -15.49
C LYS A 165 4.91 -1.12 -15.35
N HIS A 166 3.85 -1.28 -16.13
CA HIS A 166 2.92 -2.40 -16.05
C HIS A 166 3.60 -3.77 -16.24
N ASP A 167 4.45 -3.90 -17.27
CA ASP A 167 4.97 -5.21 -17.72
C ASP A 167 6.17 -5.73 -16.91
N THR A 168 6.77 -4.88 -16.06
CA THR A 168 7.99 -5.23 -15.31
C THR A 168 7.82 -5.00 -13.81
N GLU A 169 6.65 -4.60 -13.32
CA GLU A 169 6.53 -4.13 -11.94
C GLU A 169 6.85 -5.23 -10.93
N MET A 170 6.40 -6.48 -11.13
CA MET A 170 6.70 -7.52 -10.16
C MET A 170 8.21 -7.80 -10.07
N GLU A 171 8.93 -7.72 -11.19
CA GLU A 171 10.38 -7.93 -11.27
C GLU A 171 11.18 -6.71 -10.76
N LEU A 172 10.76 -5.50 -11.13
CA LEU A 172 11.32 -4.23 -10.64
C LEU A 172 11.06 -4.04 -9.15
N TYR A 173 9.87 -4.37 -8.67
CA TYR A 173 9.53 -4.31 -7.26
C TYR A 173 10.28 -5.38 -6.44
N ASN A 174 10.36 -6.61 -6.96
CA ASN A 174 11.15 -7.67 -6.33
C ASN A 174 12.67 -7.36 -6.31
N SER A 175 13.17 -6.60 -7.28
CA SER A 175 14.59 -6.20 -7.37
C SER A 175 14.90 -4.87 -6.66
N ALA A 176 13.94 -3.95 -6.53
CA ALA A 176 14.13 -2.63 -5.93
C ALA A 176 13.81 -2.60 -4.42
N ALA A 177 12.92 -3.43 -3.91
CA ALA A 177 12.58 -3.46 -2.48
C ALA A 177 13.54 -4.38 -1.67
N ILE A 178 14.83 -4.04 -1.70
CA ILE A 178 15.92 -4.81 -1.07
C ILE A 178 16.18 -4.48 0.40
N SER A 179 15.50 -3.47 0.97
CA SER A 179 15.64 -3.07 2.37
C SER A 179 14.32 -2.53 2.94
N PHE A 180 14.19 -2.55 4.28
CA PHE A 180 13.04 -1.94 4.94
C PHE A 180 12.95 -0.43 4.66
N LYS A 181 14.11 0.23 4.49
CA LYS A 181 14.17 1.66 4.16
C LYS A 181 13.50 1.96 2.82
N MET A 182 13.81 1.17 1.79
CA MET A 182 13.23 1.34 0.46
C MET A 182 11.74 1.01 0.45
N LEU A 183 11.33 -0.06 1.13
CA LEU A 183 9.90 -0.39 1.29
C LEU A 183 9.11 0.72 1.99
N HIS A 184 9.67 1.27 3.07
CA HIS A 184 9.03 2.39 3.79
C HIS A 184 8.86 3.59 2.88
N ALA A 185 9.93 4.01 2.19
CA ALA A 185 9.90 5.16 1.27
C ALA A 185 8.90 4.95 0.13
N TYR A 186 8.92 3.77 -0.50
CA TYR A 186 7.97 3.40 -1.55
C TYR A 186 6.52 3.48 -1.05
N SER A 187 6.23 2.86 0.10
CA SER A 187 4.88 2.82 0.66
C SER A 187 4.39 4.22 1.04
N GLU A 188 5.27 5.05 1.57
CA GLU A 188 4.96 6.43 1.94
C GLU A 188 4.64 7.30 0.71
N ASP A 189 5.46 7.20 -0.35
CA ASP A 189 5.23 7.91 -1.60
C ASP A 189 3.92 7.41 -2.25
N LEU A 190 3.68 6.10 -2.32
CA LEU A 190 2.47 5.51 -2.88
C LEU A 190 1.20 5.97 -2.13
N MET A 191 1.20 5.91 -0.79
CA MET A 191 0.05 6.38 -0.01
C MET A 191 -0.25 7.85 -0.25
N LYS A 192 0.78 8.71 -0.31
CA LYS A 192 0.61 10.14 -0.57
C LYS A 192 0.09 10.37 -1.99
N PHE A 193 0.61 9.65 -2.97
CA PHE A 193 0.14 9.72 -4.35
C PHE A 193 -1.33 9.33 -4.47
N LEU A 194 -1.73 8.20 -3.89
CA LEU A 194 -3.12 7.75 -3.88
C LEU A 194 -4.03 8.75 -3.15
N ALA A 195 -3.57 9.34 -2.05
CA ALA A 195 -4.32 10.37 -1.34
C ALA A 195 -4.51 11.64 -2.19
N ASP A 196 -3.46 12.08 -2.88
CA ASP A 196 -3.50 13.22 -3.80
C ASP A 196 -4.46 12.92 -4.96
N LEU A 197 -4.45 11.71 -5.52
CA LEU A 197 -5.35 11.27 -6.59
C LEU A 197 -6.82 11.24 -6.15
N VAL A 198 -7.11 10.68 -4.97
CA VAL A 198 -8.48 10.67 -4.39
C VAL A 198 -9.00 12.09 -4.20
N MET A 199 -8.16 12.99 -3.66
CA MET A 199 -8.54 14.40 -3.45
C MET A 199 -8.75 15.18 -4.75
N SER A 200 -8.17 14.70 -5.85
CA SER A 200 -8.30 15.31 -7.18
C SER A 200 -9.55 14.87 -7.94
N CYS A 201 -10.30 13.89 -7.40
CA CYS A 201 -11.51 13.33 -8.01
C CYS A 201 -12.75 13.56 -7.13
N PRO A 202 -13.20 14.81 -6.96
CA PRO A 202 -14.26 15.16 -6.02
C PRO A 202 -15.62 14.54 -6.35
N LYS A 203 -15.96 14.29 -7.62
CA LYS A 203 -17.25 13.66 -7.97
C LYS A 203 -17.28 12.20 -7.53
N ALA A 204 -16.23 11.45 -7.85
CA ALA A 204 -16.08 10.06 -7.44
C ALA A 204 -16.04 9.91 -5.91
N LEU A 205 -15.27 10.80 -5.25
CA LEU A 205 -15.20 10.83 -3.79
C LEU A 205 -16.55 11.17 -3.14
N LYS A 206 -17.31 12.10 -3.71
CA LYS A 206 -18.67 12.39 -3.26
C LYS A 206 -19.58 11.17 -3.39
N ALA A 207 -19.56 10.48 -4.53
CA ALA A 207 -20.36 9.27 -4.74
C ALA A 207 -20.02 8.16 -3.73
N TYR A 208 -18.73 7.98 -3.41
CA TYR A 208 -18.29 7.10 -2.32
C TYR A 208 -18.87 7.53 -0.96
N ASN A 209 -18.68 8.79 -0.58
CA ASN A 209 -19.15 9.34 0.70
C ASN A 209 -20.68 9.26 0.86
N ASP A 210 -21.44 9.46 -0.22
CA ASP A 210 -22.90 9.36 -0.19
C ASP A 210 -23.34 7.90 0.00
N SER A 211 -22.57 6.94 -0.52
CA SER A 211 -22.89 5.52 -0.38
C SER A 211 -22.60 4.93 0.99
N ILE A 212 -21.66 5.50 1.76
CA ILE A 212 -21.41 5.08 3.15
C ILE A 212 -22.40 5.72 4.13
N LYS A 213 -23.03 6.84 3.76
CA LYS A 213 -24.02 7.56 4.59
C LYS A 213 -25.44 7.01 4.46
N LYS A 214 -25.74 6.30 3.38
CA LYS A 214 -27.00 5.61 3.17
C LYS A 214 -26.81 4.16 3.55
N PRO A 215 -27.07 3.75 4.81
CA PRO A 215 -27.19 2.33 5.11
C PRO A 215 -28.34 1.78 4.27
N SER A 216 -28.01 0.86 3.38
CA SER A 216 -28.97 -0.02 2.70
C SER A 216 -29.69 -0.89 3.71
#